data_AF-A0AAW0A1P9-F1
#
_entry.id   AF-A0AAW0A1P9-F1
#
_cell.length_a   1.000
_cell.length_b   1.000
_cell.length_c   1.000
_cell.angle_alpha   90.00
_cell.angle_beta   90.00
_cell.angle_gamma   90.00
#
_symmetry.space_group_name_H-M   'P 1'
#
loop_
_entity.id
_entity.type
_entity.pdbx_description
1 polymer ?
#
loop_
_entity_poly.entity_id
_entity_poly.type
_entity_poly.pdbx_seq_one_letter_code
_entity_poly.pdbx_strand_id
1 'polypeptide(L)'
;MNLIPNYLSLNQIKWFERRIYHRTHPANMRKDRLAKLVKADLFTIFVLGTGRTSMPIIVSKSTTAAEVLETIWLRGYLPTNYHVSHMLATLGRSPKLLVGSATMAQLGIGALSHLQLRIRLPGGSNSDSDSDASPRTPEPSSSRRNFTDSPSKNTRSQTKIARDDVPVVQSPPKPRKAKDKDVEKTDKAVWHLTDDEIIAASRKSWKSAVYDHYTVSLERQLDKDSNPHCLIFLFTCRFDPKNHNVQRRKRIQNSQGTSNLARTMKTCCESRKVEVGADSSKGAQQDLHRSVSRFAPAIQLRNRPVVSGGG
;
A
#
# COMPACT_ATOMS: atom_id res chain seq x y z
N MET A 1 -24.86 24.55 20.83
CA MET A 1 -23.80 24.82 19.84
C MET A 1 -22.89 23.60 19.78
N ASN A 2 -23.04 22.75 18.77
CA ASN A 2 -22.27 21.51 18.61
C ASN A 2 -20.90 21.81 17.98
N LEU A 3 -19.93 22.17 18.81
CA LEU A 3 -18.51 22.22 18.45
C LEU A 3 -17.93 20.80 18.56
N ILE A 4 -18.32 19.89 17.66
CA ILE A 4 -17.52 18.70 17.41
C ILE A 4 -16.61 19.08 16.25
N PRO A 5 -15.33 19.41 16.48
CA PRO A 5 -14.41 19.67 15.38
C PRO A 5 -14.39 18.44 14.49
N ASN A 6 -14.30 18.66 13.19
CA ASN A 6 -14.43 17.66 12.14
C ASN A 6 -13.21 16.70 12.10
N TYR A 7 -12.91 16.04 13.23
CA TYR A 7 -11.76 15.16 13.45
C TYR A 7 -11.82 13.90 12.58
N LEU A 8 -12.98 13.56 12.04
CA LEU A 8 -13.18 12.41 11.15
C LEU A 8 -12.84 12.70 9.69
N SER A 9 -12.54 13.95 9.34
CA SER A 9 -12.00 14.33 8.02
C SER A 9 -10.49 14.05 7.88
N LEU A 10 -9.96 13.03 8.57
CA LEU A 10 -8.59 12.53 8.36
C LEU A 10 -8.35 12.10 6.89
N ASN A 11 -9.41 11.75 6.17
CA ASN A 11 -9.38 11.45 4.74
C ASN A 11 -9.15 12.69 3.84
N GLN A 12 -9.31 13.91 4.39
CA GLN A 12 -9.06 15.17 3.70
C GLN A 12 -7.71 15.79 4.03
N ILE A 13 -6.86 15.14 4.86
CA ILE A 13 -5.44 15.49 4.91
C ILE A 13 -4.92 15.28 3.50
N LYS A 14 -4.77 16.39 2.76
CA LYS A 14 -4.15 16.42 1.44
C LYS A 14 -2.92 15.54 1.54
N TRP A 15 -2.83 14.54 0.67
CA TRP A 15 -1.63 13.75 0.49
C TRP A 15 -0.53 14.73 0.08
N PHE A 16 0.11 15.37 1.07
CA PHE A 16 1.21 16.29 0.86
C PHE A 16 2.20 15.54 -0.03
N GLU A 17 2.63 16.20 -1.10
CA GLU A 17 3.55 15.68 -2.10
C GLU A 17 4.52 14.73 -1.43
N ARG A 18 4.46 13.44 -1.78
CA ARG A 18 5.30 12.42 -1.18
C ARG A 18 6.74 12.82 -1.43
N ARG A 19 7.37 13.50 -0.47
CA ARG A 19 8.83 13.65 -0.46
C ARG A 19 9.37 12.25 -0.33
N ILE A 20 9.86 11.72 -1.44
CA ILE A 20 10.48 10.41 -1.50
C ILE A 20 11.81 10.55 -0.76
N TYR A 21 11.79 10.24 0.53
CA TYR A 21 13.02 10.11 1.30
C TYR A 21 13.71 8.83 0.84
N HIS A 22 14.77 9.00 0.04
CA HIS A 22 15.68 7.91 -0.25
C HIS A 22 16.33 7.50 1.07
N ARG A 23 16.05 6.27 1.52
CA ARG A 23 16.77 5.65 2.63
C ARG A 23 18.22 5.48 2.18
N THR A 24 19.08 6.45 2.49
CA THR A 24 20.53 6.26 2.36
C THR A 24 20.96 5.28 3.45
N HIS A 25 21.25 4.05 3.04
CA HIS A 25 21.88 3.07 3.93
C HIS A 25 23.16 3.69 4.51
N PRO A 26 23.49 3.47 5.81
CA PRO A 26 24.70 4.03 6.41
C PRO A 26 25.98 3.69 5.63
N ALA A 27 26.04 2.50 5.00
CA ALA A 27 27.16 2.10 4.14
C ALA A 27 27.34 2.98 2.88
N ASN A 28 26.30 3.70 2.47
CA ASN A 28 26.32 4.61 1.31
C ASN A 28 26.45 6.08 1.74
N MET A 29 26.56 6.37 3.04
CA MET A 29 26.86 7.71 3.52
C MET A 29 28.35 8.01 3.36
N ARG A 30 28.67 9.24 2.93
CA ARG A 30 30.07 9.71 2.96
C ARG A 30 30.58 9.72 4.41
N LYS A 31 31.87 9.37 4.59
CA LYS A 31 32.52 9.24 5.90
C LYS A 31 32.49 10.54 6.73
N ASP A 32 32.57 11.69 6.08
CA ASP A 32 32.47 13.02 6.72
C ASP A 32 31.09 13.27 7.33
N ARG A 33 30.02 12.90 6.63
CA ARG A 33 28.65 12.97 7.17
C ARG A 33 28.45 12.00 8.31
N LEU A 34 28.98 10.78 8.21
CA LEU A 34 28.91 9.80 9.30
C LEU A 34 29.67 10.30 10.53
N ALA A 35 30.88 10.84 10.37
CA ALA A 35 31.67 11.39 11.46
C ALA A 35 30.97 12.58 12.15
N LYS A 36 30.27 13.43 11.39
CA LYS A 36 29.44 14.50 11.96
C LYS A 36 28.27 13.96 12.80
N LEU A 37 27.61 12.89 12.36
CA LEU A 37 26.56 12.24 13.15
C LEU A 37 27.11 11.61 14.44
N VAL A 38 28.27 10.95 14.36
CA VAL A 38 28.93 10.33 15.51
C VAL A 38 29.35 11.37 16.54
N LYS A 39 29.91 12.51 16.12
CA LYS A 39 30.30 13.60 17.02
C LYS A 39 29.11 14.27 17.73
N ALA A 40 27.96 14.28 17.09
CA ALA A 40 26.76 14.92 17.62
C ALA A 40 25.91 14.00 18.51
N ASP A 41 26.37 12.77 18.79
CA ASP A 41 25.62 11.72 19.52
C ASP A 41 24.18 11.57 19.01
N LEU A 42 24.05 11.62 17.67
CA LEU A 42 22.78 11.52 16.97
C LEU A 42 22.47 10.06 16.67
N PHE A 43 21.23 9.66 16.94
CA PHE A 43 20.73 8.33 16.63
C PHE A 43 19.35 8.40 15.98
N THR A 44 18.95 7.31 15.33
CA THR A 44 17.63 7.22 14.68
C THR A 44 16.65 6.50 15.60
N ILE A 45 15.50 7.11 15.84
CA ILE A 45 14.32 6.44 16.41
C ILE A 45 13.28 6.25 15.30
N PHE A 46 12.32 5.35 15.50
CA PHE A 46 11.19 5.23 14.58
C PHE A 46 9.87 5.53 15.29
N VAL A 47 9.09 6.41 14.67
CA VAL A 47 7.74 6.73 15.12
C VAL A 47 6.74 5.99 14.24
N LEU A 48 5.91 5.16 14.88
CA LEU A 48 4.80 4.45 14.27
C LEU A 48 3.58 5.38 14.28
N GLY A 49 3.11 5.75 13.09
CA GLY A 49 1.87 6.49 12.94
C GLY A 49 0.63 5.63 13.20
N THR A 50 -0.56 6.16 12.89
CA THR A 50 -1.81 5.38 12.87
C THR A 50 -1.84 4.33 11.75
N GLY A 51 -1.01 4.49 10.71
CA GLY A 51 -0.85 3.52 9.63
C GLY A 51 0.22 2.45 9.92
N ARG A 52 0.44 1.55 8.95
CA ARG A 52 1.46 0.48 9.01
C ARG A 52 2.89 0.96 8.69
N THR A 53 3.11 2.27 8.62
CA THR A 53 4.38 2.86 8.20
C THR A 53 5.14 3.43 9.40
N SER A 54 6.41 3.06 9.52
CA SER A 54 7.33 3.67 10.48
C SER A 54 8.05 4.86 9.85
N MET A 55 8.15 5.97 10.59
CA MET A 55 8.89 7.15 10.18
C MET A 55 10.20 7.25 10.98
N PRO A 56 11.36 7.21 10.30
CA PRO A 56 12.65 7.44 10.97
C PRO A 56 12.84 8.93 11.27
N ILE A 57 13.25 9.22 12.51
CA ILE A 57 13.60 10.57 12.98
C ILE A 57 14.99 10.49 13.60
N ILE A 58 15.87 11.41 13.20
CA ILE A 58 17.20 11.56 13.78
C ILE A 58 17.07 12.49 14.99
N VAL A 59 17.51 12.03 16.14
CA VAL A 59 17.41 12.72 17.44
C VAL A 59 18.75 12.63 18.16
N SER A 60 18.98 13.52 19.12
CA SER A 60 20.08 13.41 20.09
C SER A 60 19.52 12.95 21.44
N LYS A 61 20.41 12.69 22.40
CA LYS A 61 20.04 12.46 23.80
C LYS A 61 19.31 13.64 24.45
N SER A 62 19.60 14.86 24.01
CA SER A 62 18.98 16.09 24.50
C SER A 62 17.65 16.43 23.84
N THR A 63 17.33 15.81 22.69
CA THR A 63 16.06 16.06 21.99
C THR A 63 14.87 15.75 22.88
N THR A 64 13.89 16.66 22.93
CA THR A 64 12.68 16.48 23.75
C THR A 64 11.58 15.75 22.98
N ALA A 65 10.61 15.16 23.69
CA ALA A 65 9.43 14.56 23.03
C ALA A 65 8.60 15.61 22.25
N ALA A 66 8.58 16.87 22.70
CA ALA A 66 7.93 17.98 21.99
C ALA A 66 8.60 18.30 20.64
N GLU A 67 9.94 18.35 20.60
CA GLU A 67 10.70 18.56 19.35
C GLU A 67 10.49 17.41 18.36
N VAL A 68 10.34 16.17 18.86
CA VAL A 68 9.98 15.03 18.01
C VAL A 68 8.60 15.24 17.38
N LEU A 69 7.59 15.65 18.15
CA LEU A 69 6.25 15.96 17.63
C LEU A 69 6.27 17.12 16.63
N GLU A 70 7.01 18.19 16.91
CA GLU A 70 7.22 19.31 16.00
C GLU A 70 7.86 18.86 14.69
N THR A 71 8.85 17.97 14.75
CA THR A 71 9.47 17.38 13.55
C THR A 71 8.47 16.58 12.73
N ILE A 72 7.55 15.86 13.37
CA ILE A 72 6.49 15.10 12.68
C ILE A 72 5.50 16.08 12.01
N TRP A 73 5.16 17.18 12.68
CA TRP A 73 4.29 18.24 12.15
C TRP A 73 4.92 18.99 10.96
N LEU A 74 6.18 19.43 11.07
CA LEU A 74 6.92 20.10 10.00
C LEU A 74 7.06 19.22 8.74
N ARG A 75 6.98 17.90 8.90
CA ARG A 75 6.98 16.93 7.79
C ARG A 75 5.59 16.69 7.18
N GLY A 76 4.54 17.32 7.68
CA GLY A 76 3.17 17.21 7.17
C GLY A 76 2.42 15.96 7.61
N TYR A 77 2.88 15.27 8.66
CA TYR A 77 2.21 14.06 9.17
C TYR A 77 1.22 14.34 10.31
N LEU A 78 1.19 15.56 10.86
CA LEU A 78 0.24 15.98 11.89
C LEU A 78 -0.61 17.16 11.41
N PRO A 79 -1.87 17.29 11.88
CA PRO A 79 -2.69 18.47 11.65
C PRO A 79 -2.13 19.70 12.41
N THR A 80 -2.58 20.91 12.06
CA THR A 80 -2.17 22.17 12.72
C THR A 80 -2.46 22.20 14.23
N ASN A 81 -3.52 21.53 14.68
CA ASN A 81 -3.92 21.49 16.10
C ASN A 81 -3.37 20.26 16.83
N TYR A 82 -2.16 19.82 16.50
CA TYR A 82 -1.61 18.56 17.03
C TYR A 82 -1.31 18.60 18.52
N HIS A 83 -0.93 19.76 19.07
CA HIS A 83 -0.54 19.90 20.49
C HIS A 83 -1.61 19.42 21.48
N VAL A 84 -2.88 19.51 21.11
CA VAL A 84 -4.01 19.12 21.97
C VAL A 84 -4.41 17.66 21.77
N SER A 85 -4.10 17.10 20.60
CA SER A 85 -4.69 15.85 20.12
C SER A 85 -3.69 14.73 19.92
N HIS A 86 -2.38 14.98 19.90
CA HIS A 86 -1.39 13.96 19.58
C HIS A 86 -0.35 13.83 20.69
N MET A 87 -0.03 12.58 21.04
CA MET A 87 0.95 12.25 22.08
C MET A 87 1.86 11.13 21.59
N LEU A 88 3.10 11.11 22.05
CA LEU A 88 4.01 9.98 21.86
C LEU A 88 3.89 9.02 23.04
N ALA A 89 3.96 7.73 22.76
CA ALA A 89 4.02 6.67 23.76
C ALA A 89 5.14 5.67 23.43
N THR A 90 5.69 5.02 24.44
CA THR A 90 6.56 3.86 24.22
C THR A 90 5.77 2.69 23.63
N LEU A 91 6.43 1.86 22.82
CA LEU A 91 5.86 0.61 22.33
C LEU A 91 5.98 -0.47 23.42
N GLY A 92 4.88 -1.13 23.78
CA GLY A 92 4.89 -2.20 24.78
C GLY A 92 3.48 -2.56 25.29
N ARG A 93 3.42 -3.52 26.24
CA ARG A 93 2.17 -3.93 26.90
C ARG A 93 1.56 -2.80 27.75
N SER A 94 2.43 -1.99 28.36
CA SER A 94 2.07 -0.82 29.17
C SER A 94 2.66 0.44 28.52
N PRO A 95 2.00 0.99 27.49
CA PRO A 95 2.48 2.16 26.76
C PRO A 95 2.59 3.36 27.71
N LYS A 96 3.81 3.84 27.93
CA LYS A 96 4.07 5.03 28.76
C LYS A 96 3.94 6.27 27.90
N LEU A 97 3.01 7.16 28.24
CA LEU A 97 2.89 8.46 27.59
C LEU A 97 4.13 9.31 27.90
N LEU A 98 4.73 9.87 26.85
CA LEU A 98 5.91 10.72 26.97
C LEU A 98 5.47 12.15 27.26
N VAL A 99 6.04 12.73 28.32
CA VAL A 99 5.83 14.15 28.66
C VAL A 99 6.64 15.00 27.69
N GLY A 100 6.03 16.05 27.13
CA GLY A 100 6.63 16.86 26.06
C GLY A 100 8.02 17.43 26.38
N SER A 101 8.26 17.82 27.64
CA SER A 101 9.54 18.41 28.09
C SER A 101 10.64 17.40 28.39
N ALA A 102 10.32 16.10 28.51
CA ALA A 102 11.31 15.08 28.85
C ALA A 102 12.22 14.78 27.65
N THR A 103 13.53 14.69 27.90
CA THR A 103 14.53 14.40 26.86
C THR A 103 14.58 12.90 26.53
N MET A 104 15.08 12.53 25.34
CA MET A 104 15.25 11.12 24.96
C MET A 104 16.07 10.34 26.00
N ALA A 105 17.11 10.95 26.58
CA ALA A 105 17.91 10.35 27.65
C ALA A 105 17.11 10.09 28.93
N GLN A 106 16.33 11.07 29.40
CA GLN A 106 15.48 10.93 30.60
C GLN A 106 14.40 9.85 30.41
N LEU A 107 13.92 9.70 29.17
CA LEU A 107 12.92 8.71 28.81
C LEU A 107 13.51 7.31 28.58
N GLY A 108 14.84 7.15 28.60
CA GLY A 108 15.52 5.89 28.30
C GLY A 108 15.36 5.46 26.83
N ILE A 109 15.11 6.41 25.92
CA ILE A 109 14.91 6.16 24.49
C ILE A 109 16.27 6.21 23.80
N GLY A 110 16.72 5.06 23.30
CA GLY A 110 17.99 4.92 22.59
C GLY A 110 17.85 4.72 21.08
N ALA A 111 18.97 4.43 20.42
CA ALA A 111 19.01 4.09 19.00
C ALA A 111 18.04 2.95 18.66
N LEU A 112 17.36 3.08 17.52
CA LEU A 112 16.38 2.12 16.98
C LEU A 112 15.13 1.91 17.85
N SER A 113 14.90 2.73 18.87
CA SER A 113 13.68 2.66 19.67
C SER A 113 12.44 2.95 18.82
N HIS A 114 11.34 2.28 19.17
CA HIS A 114 10.04 2.45 18.53
C HIS A 114 9.08 3.22 19.44
N LEU A 115 8.55 4.32 18.94
CA LEU A 115 7.51 5.12 19.58
C LEU A 115 6.20 4.98 18.82
N GLN A 116 5.07 5.06 19.51
CA GLN A 116 3.75 5.07 18.93
C GLN A 116 3.16 6.47 19.01
N LEU A 117 2.72 7.01 17.88
CA LEU A 117 1.90 8.22 17.83
C LEU A 117 0.46 7.85 18.18
N ARG A 118 -0.08 8.47 19.23
CA ARG A 118 -1.45 8.26 19.71
C ARG A 118 -2.26 9.53 19.57
N ILE A 119 -3.55 9.37 19.26
CA ILE A 119 -4.51 10.46 19.20
C ILE A 119 -5.31 10.47 20.50
N ARG A 120 -5.28 11.59 21.23
CA ARG A 120 -6.18 11.88 22.33
C ARG A 120 -7.48 12.39 21.75
N LEU A 121 -8.54 11.58 21.86
CA LEU A 121 -9.89 12.02 21.57
C LEU A 121 -10.48 12.57 22.87
N PRO A 122 -10.71 13.89 23.01
CA PRO A 122 -11.47 14.42 24.12
C PRO A 122 -12.92 13.94 23.95
N GLY A 123 -13.30 12.90 24.68
CA GLY A 123 -14.61 12.26 24.53
C GLY A 123 -14.92 11.36 25.70
N GLY A 124 -16.03 11.67 26.37
CA GLY A 124 -16.45 11.06 27.63
C GLY A 124 -16.86 12.17 28.59
N SER A 125 -18.02 12.78 28.36
CA SER A 125 -18.69 13.45 29.46
C SER A 125 -19.01 12.34 30.46
N ASN A 126 -18.32 12.34 31.61
CA ASN A 126 -18.84 11.67 32.78
C ASN A 126 -20.10 12.44 33.16
N SER A 127 -21.21 12.18 32.49
CA SER A 127 -22.51 12.41 33.07
C SER A 127 -22.62 11.35 34.16
N ASP A 128 -22.02 11.65 35.30
CA ASP A 128 -22.24 10.96 36.56
C ASP A 128 -23.74 11.11 36.84
N SER A 129 -24.48 10.16 36.28
CA SER A 129 -25.82 9.83 36.74
C SER A 129 -25.55 9.00 37.99
N ASP A 130 -25.33 9.73 39.08
CA ASP A 130 -25.26 9.21 40.43
C ASP A 130 -26.54 8.41 40.66
N SER A 131 -26.43 7.10 40.62
CA SER A 131 -27.53 6.17 40.87
C SER A 131 -26.95 4.97 41.60
N ASP A 132 -26.72 5.21 42.89
CA ASP A 132 -27.13 4.32 43.98
C ASP A 132 -26.91 2.81 43.71
N ALA A 133 -25.63 2.42 43.64
CA ALA A 133 -25.25 1.02 43.60
C ALA A 133 -24.90 0.54 45.02
N SER A 134 -25.88 -0.15 45.61
CA SER A 134 -25.78 -0.91 46.85
C SER A 134 -24.45 -1.69 47.04
N PRO A 135 -24.00 -1.86 48.28
CA PRO A 135 -22.77 -2.59 48.60
C PRO A 135 -22.92 -4.07 48.24
N ARG A 136 -22.30 -4.50 47.14
CA ARG A 136 -22.16 -5.92 46.80
C ARG A 136 -20.92 -6.51 47.47
N THR A 137 -21.19 -7.50 48.29
CA THR A 137 -20.29 -8.40 49.00
C THR A 137 -19.23 -9.01 48.06
N PRO A 138 -17.95 -9.09 48.47
CA PRO A 138 -16.90 -9.70 47.67
C PRO A 138 -17.00 -11.23 47.67
N GLU A 139 -17.21 -11.83 46.50
CA GLU A 139 -17.03 -13.28 46.30
C GLU A 139 -15.56 -13.64 45.99
N PRO A 140 -15.09 -14.81 46.46
CA PRO A 140 -13.72 -15.26 46.24
C PRO A 140 -13.55 -16.01 44.91
N SER A 141 -12.43 -15.68 44.27
CA SER A 141 -11.56 -16.52 43.42
C SER A 141 -12.19 -17.61 42.51
N SER A 142 -11.92 -17.50 41.20
CA SER A 142 -11.54 -18.70 40.44
C SER A 142 -10.64 -18.41 39.23
N SER A 143 -9.68 -19.32 39.04
CA SER A 143 -9.10 -19.73 37.75
C SER A 143 -8.15 -18.76 37.03
N ARG A 144 -6.89 -18.77 37.50
CA ARG A 144 -5.68 -18.68 36.66
C ARG A 144 -5.81 -19.58 35.43
N ARG A 145 -5.71 -19.02 34.23
CA ARG A 145 -5.25 -19.77 33.05
C ARG A 145 -3.84 -19.30 32.69
N ASN A 146 -2.87 -20.15 33.04
CA ASN A 146 -1.51 -20.09 32.55
C ASN A 146 -1.54 -20.31 31.03
N PHE A 147 -1.32 -19.24 30.25
CA PHE A 147 -1.07 -19.35 28.82
C PHE A 147 0.43 -19.46 28.62
N THR A 148 0.88 -20.71 28.53
CA THR A 148 2.27 -21.11 28.27
C THR A 148 2.72 -20.67 26.88
N ASP A 149 3.92 -20.08 26.86
CA ASP A 149 4.93 -20.07 25.80
C ASP A 149 4.54 -20.59 24.42
N SER A 150 4.46 -19.66 23.47
CA SER A 150 4.70 -19.96 22.05
C SER A 150 6.13 -19.56 21.69
N PRO A 151 7.06 -20.51 21.45
CA PRO A 151 8.40 -20.19 21.04
C PRO A 151 8.39 -19.92 19.53
N SER A 152 8.38 -18.65 19.13
CA SER A 152 8.69 -18.26 17.75
C SER A 152 10.19 -18.47 17.48
N LYS A 153 10.55 -19.72 17.20
CA LYS A 153 11.81 -20.12 16.57
C LYS A 153 11.79 -19.65 15.12
N ASN A 154 12.46 -18.54 14.82
CA ASN A 154 12.91 -18.19 13.48
C ASN A 154 14.37 -17.69 13.53
N THR A 155 15.23 -18.46 14.20
CA THR A 155 16.67 -18.42 13.98
C THR A 155 16.96 -19.18 12.69
N ARG A 156 16.95 -18.45 11.57
CA ARG A 156 17.55 -18.92 10.32
C ARG A 156 19.07 -18.93 10.55
N SER A 157 19.58 -20.06 11.04
CA SER A 157 21.00 -20.34 11.13
C SER A 157 21.61 -20.17 9.75
N GLN A 158 22.49 -19.17 9.60
CA GLN A 158 23.44 -19.17 8.52
C GLN A 158 24.50 -20.21 8.85
N THR A 159 24.22 -21.48 8.52
CA THR A 159 25.27 -22.47 8.37
C THR A 159 26.16 -21.99 7.23
N LYS A 160 27.29 -21.39 7.64
CA LYS A 160 28.42 -21.04 6.80
C LYS A 160 29.02 -22.35 6.31
N ILE A 161 28.46 -22.89 5.23
CA ILE A 161 29.05 -24.03 4.51
C ILE A 161 30.41 -23.52 4.04
N ALA A 162 31.47 -24.12 4.57
CA ALA A 162 32.83 -23.91 4.07
C ALA A 162 32.79 -24.22 2.56
N ARG A 163 33.05 -23.20 1.75
CA ARG A 163 33.19 -23.38 0.31
C ARG A 163 34.58 -23.94 0.10
N ASP A 164 34.64 -25.23 -0.20
CA ASP A 164 35.81 -25.81 -0.83
C ASP A 164 36.06 -25.06 -2.14
N ASP A 165 37.32 -24.66 -2.35
CA ASP A 165 37.80 -23.95 -3.54
C ASP A 165 37.75 -24.87 -4.76
N VAL A 166 36.56 -25.09 -5.30
CA VAL A 166 36.40 -25.74 -6.59
C VAL A 166 36.74 -24.70 -7.67
N PRO A 167 37.69 -24.98 -8.58
CA PRO A 167 38.03 -24.07 -9.67
C PRO A 167 36.77 -23.79 -10.50
N VAL A 168 36.30 -22.54 -10.42
CA VAL A 168 35.13 -22.06 -11.17
C VAL A 168 35.52 -22.01 -12.64
N VAL A 169 35.10 -23.01 -13.40
CA VAL A 169 35.13 -22.99 -14.86
C VAL A 169 34.22 -21.86 -15.33
N GLN A 170 34.80 -20.68 -15.57
CA GLN A 170 34.09 -19.53 -16.10
C GLN A 170 33.65 -19.85 -17.52
N SER A 171 32.37 -20.19 -17.69
CA SER A 171 31.79 -20.35 -19.02
C SER A 171 31.92 -19.03 -19.80
N PRO A 172 32.28 -19.07 -21.09
CA PRO A 172 32.36 -17.86 -21.90
C PRO A 172 31.06 -17.05 -21.78
N PRO A 173 31.12 -15.74 -21.53
CA PRO A 173 29.94 -14.92 -21.39
C PRO A 173 29.09 -15.03 -22.67
N LYS A 174 27.91 -15.66 -22.55
CA LYS A 174 26.97 -15.79 -23.67
C LYS A 174 26.67 -14.39 -24.21
N PRO A 175 26.89 -14.12 -25.50
CA PRO A 175 26.55 -12.84 -26.11
C PRO A 175 25.05 -12.61 -25.91
N ARG A 176 24.70 -11.54 -25.19
CA ARG A 176 23.31 -11.14 -25.03
C ARG A 176 22.81 -10.73 -26.41
N LYS A 177 21.73 -11.35 -26.89
CA LYS A 177 21.06 -10.92 -28.13
C LYS A 177 20.82 -9.42 -28.04
N ALA A 178 21.30 -8.67 -29.03
CA ALA A 178 21.08 -7.23 -29.12
C ALA A 178 19.57 -6.99 -29.01
N LYS A 179 19.17 -6.22 -28.00
CA LYS A 179 17.78 -5.87 -27.75
C LYS A 179 17.33 -5.00 -28.92
N ASP A 180 16.22 -5.33 -29.57
CA ASP A 180 15.69 -4.56 -30.70
C ASP A 180 15.62 -3.07 -30.34
N LYS A 181 16.37 -2.26 -31.10
CA LYS A 181 16.56 -0.82 -30.83
C LYS A 181 15.26 -0.01 -30.91
N ASP A 182 14.20 -0.56 -31.48
CA ASP A 182 12.91 0.12 -31.63
C ASP A 182 12.19 0.41 -30.31
N VAL A 183 12.48 -0.34 -29.24
CA VAL A 183 11.83 -0.13 -27.92
C VAL A 183 12.45 1.05 -27.15
N GLU A 184 13.63 1.54 -27.57
CA GLU A 184 14.38 2.59 -26.85
C GLU A 184 14.21 4.00 -27.42
N LYS A 185 13.27 4.20 -28.35
CA LYS A 185 12.90 5.56 -28.77
C LYS A 185 12.43 6.34 -27.55
N THR A 186 12.93 7.56 -27.33
CA THR A 186 12.51 8.45 -26.24
C THR A 186 11.05 8.87 -26.41
N ASP A 187 10.36 9.28 -25.33
CA ASP A 187 8.95 9.71 -25.40
C ASP A 187 8.75 10.87 -26.40
N LYS A 188 9.73 11.77 -26.50
CA LYS A 188 9.75 12.86 -27.48
C LYS A 188 9.81 12.34 -28.93
N ALA A 189 10.60 11.30 -29.18
CA ALA A 189 10.76 10.75 -30.53
C ALA A 189 9.50 10.04 -31.05
N VAL A 190 8.69 9.46 -30.16
CA VAL A 190 7.43 8.79 -30.53
C VAL A 190 6.21 9.70 -30.38
N TRP A 191 6.39 10.96 -29.98
CA TRP A 191 5.28 11.85 -29.67
C TRP A 191 4.37 12.12 -30.87
N HIS A 192 4.90 12.07 -32.08
CA HIS A 192 4.13 12.31 -33.31
C HIS A 192 3.39 11.05 -33.82
N LEU A 193 3.67 9.87 -33.26
CA LEU A 193 2.97 8.64 -33.65
C LEU A 193 1.56 8.63 -33.07
N THR A 194 0.69 7.86 -33.70
CA THR A 194 -0.67 7.63 -33.19
C THR A 194 -0.63 6.77 -31.92
N ASP A 195 -1.66 6.89 -31.08
CA ASP A 195 -1.73 6.13 -29.82
C ASP A 195 -1.72 4.62 -30.07
N ASP A 196 -2.41 4.16 -31.12
CA ASP A 196 -2.47 2.74 -31.51
C ASP A 196 -1.11 2.19 -31.93
N GLU A 197 -0.31 2.96 -32.67
CA GLU A 197 1.05 2.56 -33.06
C GLU A 197 1.97 2.44 -31.83
N ILE A 198 1.88 3.39 -30.90
CA ILE A 198 2.68 3.39 -29.67
C ILE A 198 2.31 2.19 -28.78
N ILE A 199 1.02 1.92 -28.64
CA ILE A 199 0.49 0.79 -27.86
C ILE A 199 0.89 -0.53 -28.53
N ALA A 200 0.73 -0.66 -29.85
CA ALA A 200 1.08 -1.86 -30.60
C ALA A 200 2.58 -2.17 -30.50
N ALA A 201 3.44 -1.16 -30.67
CA ALA A 201 4.88 -1.31 -30.50
C ALA A 201 5.25 -1.76 -29.08
N SER A 202 4.59 -1.21 -28.06
CA SER A 202 4.83 -1.55 -26.66
C SER A 202 4.35 -2.96 -26.30
N ARG A 203 3.19 -3.37 -26.84
CA ARG A 203 2.63 -4.72 -26.65
C ARG A 203 3.56 -5.83 -27.12
N LYS A 204 4.36 -5.62 -28.18
CA LYS A 204 5.37 -6.59 -28.63
C LYS A 204 6.39 -6.96 -27.54
N SER A 205 6.65 -6.04 -26.60
CA SER A 205 7.59 -6.28 -25.48
C SER A 205 6.93 -6.94 -24.26
N TRP A 206 5.60 -7.00 -24.20
CA TRP A 206 4.85 -7.46 -23.05
C TRP A 206 4.56 -8.96 -23.14
N LYS A 207 5.35 -9.76 -22.44
CA LYS A 207 5.24 -11.24 -22.48
C LYS A 207 4.20 -11.84 -21.53
N SER A 208 3.63 -11.06 -20.63
CA SER A 208 2.76 -11.58 -19.57
C SER A 208 1.29 -11.52 -19.98
N ALA A 209 0.56 -12.63 -19.82
CA ALA A 209 -0.89 -12.70 -20.05
C ALA A 209 -1.71 -11.73 -19.19
N VAL A 210 -1.11 -11.15 -18.15
CA VAL A 210 -1.74 -10.13 -17.30
C VAL A 210 -2.22 -8.92 -18.11
N TYR A 211 -1.53 -8.57 -19.20
CA TYR A 211 -1.89 -7.40 -20.00
C TYR A 211 -3.18 -7.62 -20.82
N ASP A 212 -3.58 -8.87 -21.08
CA ASP A 212 -4.82 -9.18 -21.81
C ASP A 212 -6.08 -8.94 -20.98
N HIS A 213 -5.92 -8.81 -19.66
CA HIS A 213 -6.99 -8.45 -18.74
C HIS A 213 -7.39 -6.96 -18.82
N TYR A 214 -6.55 -6.12 -19.43
CA TYR A 214 -6.71 -4.68 -19.45
C TYR A 214 -6.91 -4.14 -20.85
N THR A 215 -7.83 -3.20 -20.99
CA THR A 215 -7.87 -2.28 -22.12
C THR A 215 -6.84 -1.19 -21.85
N VAL A 216 -5.90 -1.01 -22.79
CA VAL A 216 -4.81 -0.04 -22.67
C VAL A 216 -5.12 1.19 -23.49
N SER A 217 -5.05 2.36 -22.88
CA SER A 217 -5.08 3.66 -23.57
C SER A 217 -3.83 4.47 -23.24
N LEU A 218 -3.59 5.55 -23.99
CA LEU A 218 -2.43 6.42 -23.84
C LEU A 218 -2.89 7.82 -23.38
N GLU A 219 -2.21 8.36 -22.38
CA GLU A 219 -2.36 9.75 -21.93
C GLU A 219 -1.06 10.50 -22.23
N ARG A 220 -1.19 11.65 -22.91
CA ARG A 220 -0.09 12.55 -23.26
C ARG A 220 -0.07 13.70 -22.28
N GLN A 221 0.98 13.78 -21.47
CA GLN A 221 1.15 14.88 -20.54
C GLN A 221 2.11 15.91 -21.12
N LEU A 222 1.64 17.15 -21.23
CA LEU A 222 2.45 18.32 -21.56
C LEU A 222 2.97 18.96 -20.27
N ASP A 223 4.13 19.62 -20.36
CA ASP A 223 4.63 20.48 -19.28
C ASP A 223 3.92 21.84 -19.27
N LYS A 224 4.25 22.71 -18.31
CA LYS A 224 3.73 24.08 -18.20
C LYS A 224 3.94 24.90 -19.47
N ASP A 225 5.04 24.65 -20.19
CA ASP A 225 5.40 25.33 -21.43
C ASP A 225 4.76 24.69 -22.68
N SER A 226 3.74 23.83 -22.50
CA SER A 226 3.11 23.05 -23.59
C SER A 226 4.07 22.12 -24.35
N ASN A 227 5.24 21.83 -23.77
CA ASN A 227 6.21 20.90 -24.34
C ASN A 227 5.86 19.44 -23.98
N PRO A 228 6.13 18.47 -24.87
CA PRO A 228 6.01 17.04 -24.56
C PRO A 228 6.78 16.63 -23.30
N HIS A 229 6.08 16.21 -22.24
CA HIS A 229 6.71 15.83 -20.97
C HIS A 229 6.84 14.31 -20.84
N CYS A 230 5.74 13.56 -20.83
CA CYS A 230 5.79 12.09 -20.77
C CYS A 230 4.55 11.41 -21.32
N LEU A 231 4.71 10.14 -21.70
CA LEU A 231 3.62 9.26 -22.12
C LEU A 231 3.25 8.30 -20.99
N ILE A 232 1.96 8.18 -20.70
CA ILE A 232 1.43 7.34 -19.63
C ILE A 232 0.44 6.33 -20.21
N PHE A 233 0.72 5.04 -20.03
CA PHE A 233 -0.25 3.98 -20.27
C PHE A 233 -1.28 3.94 -19.14
N LEU A 234 -2.55 3.91 -19.53
CA LEU A 234 -3.69 3.70 -18.65
C LEU A 234 -4.20 2.28 -18.86
N PHE A 235 -4.15 1.46 -17.82
CA PHE A 235 -4.66 0.09 -17.82
C PHE A 235 -6.02 0.07 -17.12
N THR A 236 -7.07 -0.05 -17.91
CA THR A 236 -8.45 -0.14 -17.43
C THR A 236 -8.91 -1.58 -17.47
N CYS A 237 -9.52 -2.09 -16.38
CA CYS A 237 -10.00 -3.47 -16.35
C CYS A 237 -11.04 -3.68 -17.46
N ARG A 238 -10.85 -4.71 -18.30
CA ARG A 238 -11.77 -5.03 -19.40
C ARG A 238 -13.13 -5.52 -18.91
N PHE A 239 -13.18 -6.13 -17.73
CA PHE A 239 -14.37 -6.84 -17.24
C PHE A 239 -15.20 -6.05 -16.24
N ASP A 240 -14.57 -5.15 -15.47
CA ASP A 240 -15.26 -4.29 -14.52
C ASP A 240 -14.54 -2.92 -14.42
N PRO A 241 -14.73 -2.05 -15.42
CA PRO A 241 -14.06 -0.74 -15.46
C PRO A 241 -14.58 0.23 -14.40
N LYS A 242 -15.78 0.01 -13.84
CA LYS A 242 -16.39 0.94 -12.87
C LYS A 242 -15.89 0.70 -11.45
N ASN A 243 -15.67 -0.56 -11.07
CA ASN A 243 -15.24 -0.88 -9.71
C ASN A 243 -13.71 -0.99 -9.55
N HIS A 244 -12.97 -1.07 -10.65
CA HIS A 244 -11.51 -1.11 -10.61
C HIS A 244 -10.87 0.22 -10.94
N ASN A 245 -9.90 0.59 -10.10
CA ASN A 245 -9.07 1.78 -10.32
C ASN A 245 -8.19 1.61 -11.56
N VAL A 246 -8.20 2.62 -12.43
CA VAL A 246 -7.30 2.70 -13.59
C VAL A 246 -5.86 2.76 -13.12
N GLN A 247 -5.02 1.82 -13.58
CA GLN A 247 -3.60 1.85 -13.26
C GLN A 247 -2.83 2.68 -14.28
N ARG A 248 -1.96 3.55 -13.78
CA ARG A 248 -1.16 4.46 -14.61
C ARG A 248 0.30 4.04 -14.59
N ARG A 249 0.95 4.03 -15.76
CA ARG A 249 2.37 3.69 -15.88
C ARG A 249 3.05 4.52 -16.95
N LYS A 250 4.15 5.18 -16.60
CA LYS A 250 4.99 5.87 -17.60
C LYS A 250 5.54 4.87 -18.61
N ARG A 251 5.50 5.19 -19.90
CA ARG A 251 5.96 4.32 -21.00
C ARG A 251 7.40 3.87 -20.80
N ILE A 252 8.28 4.80 -20.40
CA ILE A 252 9.70 4.52 -20.16
C ILE A 252 9.97 3.59 -18.97
N GLN A 253 9.01 3.40 -18.06
CA GLN A 253 9.13 2.54 -16.87
C GLN A 253 8.42 1.18 -17.04
N ASN A 254 8.44 0.64 -18.26
CA ASN A 254 7.76 -0.60 -18.64
C ASN A 254 8.31 -1.90 -17.99
N SER A 255 9.38 -1.84 -17.18
CA SER A 255 9.89 -2.97 -16.40
C SER A 255 9.37 -3.06 -14.96
N GLN A 256 8.97 -1.94 -14.33
CA GLN A 256 8.49 -1.91 -12.95
C GLN A 256 6.96 -1.88 -12.85
N GLY A 257 6.34 -2.84 -12.12
CA GLY A 257 4.92 -2.77 -11.76
C GLY A 257 4.00 -3.88 -12.31
N THR A 258 4.52 -4.86 -13.05
CA THR A 258 3.73 -6.03 -13.50
C THR A 258 3.07 -6.80 -12.35
N SER A 259 3.70 -6.84 -11.18
CA SER A 259 3.15 -7.49 -9.98
C SER A 259 1.87 -6.83 -9.47
N ASN A 260 1.72 -5.50 -9.64
CA ASN A 260 0.51 -4.79 -9.23
C ASN A 260 -0.66 -5.09 -10.17
N LEU A 261 -0.40 -5.11 -11.48
CA LEU A 261 -1.37 -5.52 -12.49
C LEU A 261 -1.81 -6.98 -12.28
N ALA A 262 -0.86 -7.86 -11.92
CA ALA A 262 -1.17 -9.27 -11.66
C ALA A 262 -2.05 -9.45 -10.41
N ARG A 263 -1.76 -8.70 -9.32
CA ARG A 263 -2.55 -8.77 -8.08
C ARG A 263 -3.98 -8.32 -8.31
N THR A 264 -4.17 -7.20 -9.00
CA THR A 264 -5.49 -6.64 -9.31
C THR A 264 -6.26 -7.51 -10.29
N MET A 265 -5.60 -8.09 -11.29
CA MET A 265 -6.19 -9.11 -12.15
C MET A 265 -6.68 -10.31 -11.34
N LYS A 266 -5.86 -10.84 -10.42
CA LYS A 266 -6.23 -11.97 -9.57
C LYS A 266 -7.47 -11.64 -8.71
N THR A 267 -7.50 -10.48 -8.07
CA THR A 267 -8.67 -10.01 -7.31
C THR A 267 -9.92 -9.88 -8.19
N CYS A 268 -9.77 -9.38 -9.42
CA CYS A 268 -10.89 -9.32 -10.38
C CYS A 268 -11.42 -10.72 -10.73
N CYS A 269 -10.52 -11.66 -11.04
CA CYS A 269 -10.88 -13.03 -11.38
C CYS A 269 -11.56 -13.74 -10.20
N GLU A 270 -11.05 -13.58 -8.98
CA GLU A 270 -11.64 -14.12 -7.75
C GLU A 270 -13.06 -13.57 -7.52
N SER A 271 -13.27 -12.25 -7.64
CA SER A 271 -14.60 -11.63 -7.52
C SER A 271 -15.59 -12.15 -8.56
N ARG A 272 -15.11 -12.53 -9.75
CA ARG A 272 -15.93 -13.13 -10.82
C ARG A 272 -16.06 -14.64 -10.74
N LYS A 273 -15.36 -15.30 -9.81
CA LYS A 273 -15.25 -16.76 -9.70
C LYS A 273 -14.73 -17.43 -10.98
N VAL A 274 -13.76 -16.78 -11.65
CA VAL A 274 -13.09 -17.31 -12.84
C VAL A 274 -11.67 -17.74 -12.46
N GLU A 275 -11.25 -18.93 -12.85
CA GLU A 275 -9.89 -19.40 -12.58
C GLU A 275 -8.86 -18.64 -13.43
N VAL A 276 -7.77 -18.21 -12.78
CA VAL A 276 -6.68 -17.48 -13.45
C VAL A 276 -5.90 -18.47 -14.30
N GLY A 277 -6.06 -18.39 -15.62
CA GLY A 277 -5.35 -19.25 -16.58
C GLY A 277 -6.26 -20.17 -17.41
N ALA A 278 -7.58 -20.16 -17.16
CA ALA A 278 -8.52 -20.73 -18.13
C ALA A 278 -8.47 -19.85 -19.40
N ASP A 279 -7.97 -20.42 -20.49
CA ASP A 279 -7.82 -19.75 -21.79
C ASP A 279 -9.05 -18.91 -22.13
N SER A 280 -8.89 -17.58 -22.08
CA SER A 280 -9.94 -16.61 -22.30
C SER A 280 -10.49 -16.61 -23.74
N SER A 281 -9.83 -17.34 -24.65
CA SER A 281 -10.30 -17.58 -26.01
C SER A 281 -11.55 -18.48 -26.06
N LYS A 282 -11.77 -19.36 -25.08
CA LYS A 282 -12.97 -20.22 -25.01
C LYS A 282 -14.10 -19.63 -24.18
N GLY A 283 -13.80 -18.68 -23.28
CA GLY A 283 -14.79 -18.08 -22.37
C GLY A 283 -15.74 -17.08 -23.02
N ALA A 284 -15.36 -16.45 -24.13
CA ALA A 284 -16.22 -15.49 -24.83
C ALA A 284 -17.52 -16.12 -25.40
N GLN A 285 -17.54 -17.44 -25.64
CA GLN A 285 -18.74 -18.14 -26.07
C GLN A 285 -19.66 -18.55 -24.91
N GLN A 286 -19.16 -18.63 -23.67
CA GLN A 286 -19.97 -19.07 -22.52
C GLN A 286 -20.91 -17.97 -21.98
N ASP A 287 -20.52 -16.69 -22.04
CA ASP A 287 -21.40 -15.59 -21.61
C ASP A 287 -22.57 -15.34 -22.59
N LEU A 288 -22.41 -15.72 -23.87
CA LEU A 288 -23.52 -15.71 -24.85
C LEU A 288 -24.57 -16.78 -24.50
N HIS A 289 -24.15 -17.98 -24.10
CA HIS A 289 -25.08 -19.06 -23.76
C HIS A 289 -25.87 -18.78 -22.47
N ARG A 290 -25.25 -18.08 -21.49
CA ARG A 290 -25.94 -17.67 -20.25
C ARG A 290 -26.92 -16.52 -20.44
N SER A 291 -26.65 -15.64 -21.40
CA SER A 291 -27.53 -14.50 -21.73
C SER A 291 -28.75 -14.94 -22.53
N VAL A 292 -28.60 -15.88 -23.47
CA VAL A 292 -29.73 -16.42 -24.25
C VAL A 292 -30.68 -17.26 -23.39
N SER A 293 -30.17 -17.94 -22.34
CA SER A 293 -31.01 -18.76 -21.46
C SER A 293 -31.94 -17.97 -20.54
N ARG A 294 -31.77 -16.65 -20.37
CA ARG A 294 -32.67 -15.82 -19.54
C ARG A 294 -33.78 -15.11 -20.32
N PHE A 295 -33.73 -15.14 -21.65
CA PHE A 295 -34.72 -14.49 -22.53
C PHE A 295 -35.48 -15.46 -23.44
N ALA A 296 -35.51 -16.75 -23.11
CA ALA A 296 -36.55 -17.62 -23.64
C ALA A 296 -37.83 -17.41 -22.81
N PRO A 297 -38.83 -16.65 -23.28
CA PRO A 297 -40.12 -16.63 -22.62
C PRO A 297 -40.65 -18.06 -22.59
N ALA A 298 -41.12 -18.50 -21.43
CA ALA A 298 -41.93 -19.70 -21.32
C ALA A 298 -43.20 -19.48 -22.16
N ILE A 299 -43.15 -19.93 -23.42
CA ILE A 299 -44.34 -20.12 -24.24
C ILE A 299 -45.09 -21.28 -23.59
N GLN A 300 -45.91 -20.96 -22.58
CA GLN A 300 -46.95 -21.85 -22.10
C GLN A 300 -47.95 -22.01 -23.24
N LEU A 301 -47.80 -23.08 -24.01
CA LEU A 301 -48.84 -23.60 -24.88
C LEU A 301 -50.06 -23.93 -24.01
N ARG A 302 -50.98 -22.97 -23.89
CA ARG A 302 -52.33 -23.22 -23.38
C ARG A 302 -53.07 -24.01 -24.44
N ASN A 303 -53.07 -25.33 -24.29
CA ASN A 303 -54.05 -26.20 -24.93
C ASN A 303 -55.45 -25.76 -24.47
N ARG A 304 -56.16 -25.01 -25.30
CA ARG A 304 -57.61 -24.80 -25.14
C ARG A 304 -58.32 -26.03 -25.72
N PRO A 305 -59.16 -26.74 -24.94
CA PRO A 305 -60.05 -27.73 -25.51
C PRO A 305 -61.10 -27.02 -26.38
N VAL A 306 -61.27 -27.51 -27.60
CA VAL A 306 -62.35 -27.13 -28.51
C VAL A 306 -63.63 -27.71 -27.92
N VAL A 307 -64.51 -26.84 -27.42
CA VAL A 307 -65.88 -27.21 -27.08
C VAL A 307 -66.71 -27.02 -28.34
N SER A 308 -67.07 -28.13 -28.97
CA SER A 308 -68.07 -28.22 -30.02
C SER A 308 -69.45 -27.98 -29.40
N GLY A 309 -70.01 -26.80 -29.62
CA GLY A 309 -71.42 -26.50 -29.33
C GLY A 309 -72.22 -26.59 -30.63
N GLY A 310 -72.98 -27.68 -30.76
CA GLY A 310 -74.05 -27.78 -31.75
C GLY A 310 -75.30 -27.02 -31.27
N GLY A 311 -76.02 -26.47 -32.24
CA GLY A 311 -77.29 -25.75 -32.11
C GLY A 311 -77.63 -25.11 -33.44
#